data_AF-A0A1E7WH87-F1
#
_entry.id   AF-A0A1E7WH87-F1
#
_cell.length_a   1.000
_cell.length_b   1.000
_cell.length_c   1.000
_cell.angle_alpha   90.00
_cell.angle_beta   90.00
_cell.angle_gamma   90.00
#
_symmetry.space_group_name_H-M   'P 1'
#
loop_
_entity.id
_entity.type
_entity.pdbx_description
1 polymer ?
#
loop_
_entity_poly.entity_id
_entity_poly.type
_entity_poly.pdbx_seq_one_letter_code
_entity_poly.pdbx_strand_id
1 'polypeptide(L)'
;MPEWDRARNVLIKLAKGHALYELHELCAEEPDHVGVLPLTLMSDTQRDEFENPDASCAWPEVGSRAMQRLVEGTDMSPSGWIVVQEGRYRYNASLVEGRDIRIVINEYLAAHICWD
;
A
#
# COMPACT_ATOMS: atom_id res chain seq x y z
N MET A 1 21.76 1.22 10.32
CA MET A 1 22.03 -0.05 11.03
C MET A 1 21.74 -1.17 10.05
N PRO A 2 22.60 -2.18 9.90
CA PRO A 2 22.46 -3.23 8.86
C PRO A 2 21.10 -3.95 8.85
N GLU A 3 20.45 -4.04 10.01
CA GLU A 3 19.13 -4.66 10.16
C GLU A 3 18.00 -3.80 9.57
N TRP A 4 18.14 -2.48 9.65
CA TRP A 4 17.20 -1.54 9.04
C TRP A 4 17.24 -1.63 7.52
N ASP A 5 18.43 -1.69 6.93
CA ASP A 5 18.58 -1.76 5.47
C ASP A 5 17.96 -3.05 4.91
N ARG A 6 18.05 -4.16 5.66
CA ARG A 6 17.38 -5.42 5.31
C ARG A 6 15.87 -5.32 5.40
N ALA A 7 15.34 -4.75 6.48
CA ALA A 7 13.90 -4.55 6.66
C ALA A 7 13.33 -3.64 5.56
N ARG A 8 14.00 -2.52 5.28
CA ARG A 8 13.68 -1.60 4.18
C ARG A 8 13.59 -2.36 2.85
N ASN A 9 14.59 -3.18 2.52
CA ASN A 9 14.62 -3.93 1.27
C ASN A 9 13.48 -4.96 1.16
N VAL A 10 13.05 -5.56 2.28
CA VAL A 10 11.88 -6.45 2.28
C VAL A 10 10.61 -5.66 2.01
N LEU A 11 10.41 -4.53 2.69
CA LEU A 11 9.22 -3.69 2.52
C LEU A 11 9.10 -3.17 1.08
N ILE A 12 10.21 -2.73 0.48
CA ILE A 12 10.22 -2.29 -0.93
C ILE A 12 9.83 -3.45 -1.85
N LYS A 13 10.37 -4.66 -1.65
CA LYS A 13 10.01 -5.81 -2.48
C LYS A 13 8.53 -6.17 -2.35
N LEU A 14 7.98 -6.11 -1.14
CA LEU A 14 6.55 -6.32 -0.92
C LEU A 14 5.72 -5.25 -1.65
N ALA A 15 6.11 -3.99 -1.53
CA ALA A 15 5.42 -2.89 -2.18
C ALA A 15 5.43 -3.02 -3.71
N LYS A 16 6.59 -3.32 -4.30
CA LYS A 16 6.72 -3.61 -5.75
C LYS A 16 5.85 -4.81 -6.16
N GLY A 17 5.80 -5.85 -5.34
CA GLY A 17 4.96 -7.02 -5.57
C GLY A 17 3.47 -6.67 -5.60
N HIS A 18 2.99 -5.83 -4.68
CA HIS A 18 1.60 -5.39 -4.63
C HIS A 18 1.25 -4.43 -5.76
N ALA A 19 2.14 -3.51 -6.12
CA ALA A 19 1.96 -2.65 -7.29
C ALA A 19 1.78 -3.50 -8.57
N LEU A 20 2.64 -4.49 -8.78
CA LEU A 20 2.55 -5.37 -9.95
C LEU A 20 1.32 -6.28 -9.91
N TYR A 21 1.00 -6.86 -8.75
CA TYR A 21 -0.10 -7.80 -8.60
C TYR A 21 -1.47 -7.12 -8.72
N GLU A 22 -1.63 -5.97 -8.05
CA GLU A 22 -2.93 -5.30 -7.94
C GLU A 22 -3.17 -4.34 -9.10
N LEU A 23 -2.15 -3.55 -9.45
CA LEU A 23 -2.25 -2.43 -10.39
C LEU A 23 -1.60 -2.71 -11.75
N HIS A 24 -0.88 -3.83 -11.91
CA HIS A 24 -0.06 -4.14 -13.09
C HIS A 24 1.15 -3.20 -13.30
N GLU A 25 1.60 -2.54 -12.23
CA GLU A 25 2.67 -1.53 -12.30
C GLU A 25 4.07 -2.11 -12.02
N LEU A 26 5.01 -1.83 -12.92
CA LEU A 26 6.41 -2.24 -12.81
C LEU A 26 7.26 -1.11 -12.19
N CYS A 27 7.34 -1.07 -10.85
CA CYS A 27 8.22 -0.14 -10.12
C CYS A 27 9.69 -0.62 -10.14
N ALA A 28 10.41 -0.45 -11.24
CA ALA A 28 11.78 -0.97 -11.40
C ALA A 28 12.83 -0.18 -10.60
N GLU A 29 12.63 1.12 -10.52
CA GLU A 29 13.46 2.12 -9.86
C GLU A 29 13.37 2.08 -8.32
N GLU A 30 14.25 2.84 -7.66
CA GLU A 30 14.13 3.08 -6.20
C GLU A 30 12.91 3.99 -5.93
N PRO A 31 12.18 3.75 -4.83
CA PRO A 31 11.09 4.62 -4.41
C PRO A 31 11.56 6.01 -4.00
N ASP A 32 10.77 7.02 -4.33
CA ASP A 32 10.98 8.41 -3.93
C ASP A 32 10.75 8.59 -2.42
N HIS A 33 9.82 7.81 -1.85
CA HIS A 33 9.54 7.80 -0.43
C HIS A 33 9.47 6.39 0.17
N VAL A 34 10.07 6.23 1.35
CA VAL A 34 9.92 5.02 2.18
C VAL A 34 9.75 5.44 3.64
N GLY A 35 8.49 5.50 4.08
CA GLY A 35 8.10 5.73 5.45
C GLY A 35 7.82 4.42 6.15
N VAL A 36 8.32 4.26 7.38
CA VAL A 36 8.00 3.10 8.21
C VAL A 36 7.90 3.55 9.65
N LEU A 37 6.77 3.26 10.29
CA LEU A 37 6.50 3.66 11.64
C LEU A 37 5.55 2.67 12.32
N PRO A 38 5.75 2.34 13.60
CA PRO A 38 4.70 1.72 14.39
C PRO A 38 3.45 2.60 14.38
N LEU A 39 2.31 1.98 14.12
CA LEU A 39 0.99 2.59 14.11
C LEU A 39 0.66 3.33 15.41
N THR A 40 1.21 2.86 16.54
CA THR A 40 1.04 3.49 17.87
C THR A 40 1.87 4.76 18.06
N LEU A 41 2.81 5.05 17.16
CA LEU A 41 3.64 6.25 17.19
C LEU A 41 3.18 7.33 16.22
N MET A 42 2.18 7.05 15.38
CA MET A 42 1.53 8.06 14.54
C MET A 42 0.69 8.99 15.42
N SER A 43 0.69 10.28 15.10
CA SER A 43 -0.37 11.17 15.59
C SER A 43 -1.72 10.76 15.00
N ASP A 44 -2.82 11.21 15.61
CA ASP A 44 -4.16 10.93 15.08
C ASP A 44 -4.32 11.39 13.63
N THR A 45 -3.77 12.56 13.28
CA THR A 45 -3.77 13.09 11.90
C THR A 45 -2.97 12.20 10.96
N GLN A 46 -1.74 11.82 11.33
CA GLN A 46 -0.93 10.92 10.50
C GLN A 46 -1.60 9.56 10.31
N ARG A 47 -2.27 9.07 11.36
CA ARG A 47 -2.98 7.79 11.31
C ARG A 47 -4.17 7.87 10.37
N ASP A 48 -4.94 8.94 10.44
CA ASP A 48 -6.09 9.16 9.57
C ASP A 48 -5.65 9.29 8.10
N GLU A 49 -4.65 10.13 7.82
CA GLU A 49 -4.05 10.28 6.49
C GLU A 49 -3.55 8.94 5.94
N PHE A 50 -2.96 8.09 6.79
CA PHE A 50 -2.44 6.77 6.40
C PHE A 50 -3.56 5.73 6.16
N GLU A 51 -4.58 5.69 7.02
CA GLU A 51 -5.67 4.70 6.94
C GLU A 51 -6.72 5.06 5.89
N ASN A 52 -6.86 6.34 5.58
CA ASN A 52 -7.84 6.87 4.64
C ASN A 52 -7.13 7.63 3.52
N PRO A 53 -6.36 6.93 2.66
CA PRO A 53 -5.84 7.55 1.44
C PRO A 53 -6.98 8.16 0.63
N ASP A 54 -6.71 9.31 0.00
CA ASP A 54 -7.64 9.90 -0.93
C ASP A 54 -7.95 8.88 -2.04
N ALA A 55 -9.21 8.45 -2.11
CA ALA A 55 -9.69 7.62 -3.20
C ALA A 55 -9.96 8.52 -4.41
N SER A 56 -8.93 8.84 -5.21
CA SER A 56 -9.21 9.51 -6.48
C SER A 56 -9.84 8.55 -7.47
N CYS A 57 -10.68 9.10 -8.34
CA CYS A 57 -11.37 8.40 -9.43
C CYS A 57 -10.42 7.90 -10.54
N ALA A 58 -9.22 7.43 -10.20
CA ALA A 58 -8.34 6.76 -11.14
C ALA A 58 -9.01 5.42 -11.53
N TRP A 59 -9.42 5.32 -12.79
CA TRP A 59 -9.92 4.06 -13.31
C TRP A 59 -8.75 3.08 -13.42
N PRO A 60 -8.84 1.89 -12.80
CA PRO A 60 -7.77 0.91 -12.87
C PRO A 60 -7.59 0.38 -14.30
N GLU A 61 -6.37 -0.08 -14.61
CA GLU A 61 -6.06 -0.63 -15.93
C GLU A 61 -7.00 -1.80 -16.28
N VAL A 62 -7.40 -1.89 -17.55
CA VAL A 62 -8.28 -2.94 -18.03
C VAL A 62 -7.65 -4.31 -17.82
N GLY A 63 -8.34 -5.18 -17.08
CA GLY A 63 -7.88 -6.54 -16.76
C GLY A 63 -7.02 -6.64 -15.50
N SER A 64 -6.65 -5.52 -14.88
CA SER A 64 -6.00 -5.52 -13.56
C SER A 64 -6.90 -6.11 -12.48
N ARG A 65 -6.31 -6.49 -11.35
CA ARG A 65 -7.08 -6.96 -10.19
C ARG A 65 -7.88 -5.84 -9.55
N ALA A 66 -7.33 -4.62 -9.51
CA ALA A 66 -8.06 -3.45 -9.07
C ALA A 66 -9.35 -3.24 -9.89
N MET A 67 -9.30 -3.45 -11.22
CA MET A 67 -10.50 -3.40 -12.07
C MET A 67 -11.48 -4.53 -11.75
N GLN A 68 -10.99 -5.76 -11.60
CA GLN A 68 -11.84 -6.90 -11.25
C GLN A 68 -12.58 -6.65 -9.93
N ARG A 69 -11.88 -6.18 -8.90
CA ARG A 69 -12.48 -5.83 -7.59
C ARG A 69 -13.50 -4.71 -7.71
N LEU A 70 -13.23 -3.68 -8.51
CA LEU A 70 -14.17 -2.59 -8.76
C LEU A 70 -15.47 -3.10 -9.42
N VAL A 71 -15.36 -4.04 -10.36
CA VAL A 71 -16.50 -4.62 -11.07
C VAL A 71 -17.29 -5.59 -10.19
N GLU A 72 -16.59 -6.43 -9.43
CA GLU A 72 -17.21 -7.43 -8.56
C GLU A 72 -17.75 -6.83 -7.25
N GLY A 73 -17.27 -5.66 -6.85
CA GLY A 73 -17.61 -5.01 -5.58
C GLY A 73 -17.06 -5.73 -4.34
N THR A 74 -16.09 -6.63 -4.52
CA THR A 74 -15.54 -7.51 -3.49
C THR A 74 -14.27 -6.95 -2.85
N ASP A 75 -14.10 -7.21 -1.55
CA ASP A 75 -12.83 -7.12 -0.82
C ASP A 75 -12.12 -5.76 -0.81
N MET A 76 -12.83 -4.68 -1.07
CA MET A 76 -12.33 -3.32 -0.86
C MET A 76 -13.05 -2.71 0.33
N SER A 77 -12.30 -2.36 1.39
CA SER A 77 -12.83 -1.42 2.38
C SER A 77 -13.22 -0.11 1.67
N PRO A 78 -14.06 0.76 2.27
CA PRO A 78 -14.33 2.08 1.70
C PRO A 78 -13.06 2.89 1.39
N SER A 79 -11.98 2.64 2.14
CA SER A 79 -10.65 3.22 1.98
C SER A 79 -9.69 2.38 1.11
N GLY A 80 -10.18 1.37 0.39
CA GLY A 80 -9.40 0.58 -0.57
C GLY A 80 -8.41 -0.43 0.03
N TRP A 81 -8.53 -0.76 1.32
CA TRP A 81 -7.67 -1.77 1.93
C TRP A 81 -8.09 -3.18 1.52
N ILE A 82 -7.08 -3.95 1.12
CA ILE A 82 -7.18 -5.38 0.85
C ILE A 82 -6.65 -6.13 2.06
N VAL A 83 -7.54 -6.81 2.76
CA VAL A 83 -7.20 -7.63 3.93
C VAL A 83 -6.84 -9.03 3.47
N VAL A 84 -5.54 -9.35 3.47
CA VAL A 84 -5.04 -10.68 3.09
C VAL A 84 -5.20 -11.67 4.24
N GLN A 85 -4.91 -11.21 5.46
CA GLN A 85 -5.12 -11.97 6.67
C GLN A 85 -5.53 -11.04 7.81
N GLU A 86 -6.73 -11.25 8.33
CA GLU A 86 -7.30 -10.45 9.42
C GLU A 86 -6.33 -10.32 10.61
N GLY A 87 -6.12 -9.09 11.06
CA GLY A 87 -5.21 -8.73 12.15
C GLY A 87 -3.71 -8.99 11.90
N ARG A 88 -3.31 -9.43 10.70
CA ARG A 88 -1.90 -9.77 10.39
C ARG A 88 -1.34 -9.07 9.17
N TYR A 89 -2.10 -8.99 8.08
CA TYR A 89 -1.57 -8.43 6.85
C TYR A 89 -2.68 -7.82 6.02
N ARG A 90 -2.53 -6.52 5.77
CA ARG A 90 -3.35 -5.77 4.82
C ARG A 90 -2.48 -4.77 4.07
N TYR A 91 -2.91 -4.45 2.86
CA TYR A 91 -2.26 -3.45 2.04
C TYR A 91 -3.29 -2.60 1.32
N ASN A 92 -2.88 -1.40 0.94
CA ASN A 92 -3.57 -0.56 -0.02
C ASN A 92 -2.61 -0.31 -1.17
N ALA A 93 -3.11 -0.36 -2.40
CA ALA A 93 -2.36 -0.03 -3.59
C ALA A 93 -3.19 0.95 -4.42
N SER A 94 -2.63 2.13 -4.72
CA SER A 94 -3.32 3.18 -5.45
C SER A 94 -2.42 3.82 -6.51
N LEU A 95 -3.07 4.46 -7.49
CA LEU A 95 -2.45 5.25 -8.57
C LEU A 95 -2.72 6.76 -8.43
N VAL A 96 -3.18 7.21 -7.26
CA VAL A 96 -3.83 8.51 -7.09
C VAL A 96 -2.84 9.68 -7.20
N GLU A 97 -1.68 9.55 -6.56
CA GLU A 97 -0.57 10.51 -6.61
C GLU A 97 0.71 9.79 -7.05
N GLY A 98 0.61 9.01 -8.13
CA GLY A 98 1.63 8.04 -8.50
C GLY A 98 1.38 6.67 -7.86
N ARG A 99 2.40 5.81 -7.84
CA ARG A 99 2.29 4.43 -7.34
C ARG A 99 2.44 4.46 -5.83
N ASP A 100 1.32 4.50 -5.11
CA ASP A 100 1.26 4.59 -3.65
C ASP A 100 0.93 3.22 -3.06
N ILE A 101 1.82 2.69 -2.23
CA ILE A 101 1.63 1.40 -1.58
C ILE A 101 1.74 1.56 -0.06
N ARG A 102 0.68 1.17 0.63
CA ARG A 102 0.63 1.14 2.10
C ARG A 102 0.49 -0.28 2.59
N ILE A 103 1.25 -0.64 3.61
CA ILE A 103 1.28 -2.00 4.17
C ILE A 103 1.15 -1.90 5.68
N VAL A 104 0.31 -2.76 6.25
CA VAL A 104 0.24 -2.97 7.70
C VAL A 104 0.54 -4.42 8.03
N ILE A 105 1.49 -4.63 8.93
CA ILE A 105 1.89 -5.95 9.44
C ILE A 105 1.55 -6.04 10.93
N ASN A 106 0.78 -7.07 11.28
CA ASN A 106 0.30 -7.38 12.64
C ASN A 106 -0.42 -6.22 13.34
N GLU A 107 -1.13 -5.36 12.58
CA GLU A 107 -1.75 -4.12 13.08
C GLU A 107 -0.81 -3.26 13.93
N TYR A 108 0.49 -3.37 13.67
CA TYR A 108 1.54 -2.70 14.42
C TYR A 108 2.48 -1.92 13.52
N LEU A 109 3.10 -2.56 12.53
CA LEU A 109 4.07 -1.89 11.67
C LEU A 109 3.38 -1.36 10.41
N ALA A 110 3.36 -0.04 10.25
CA ALA A 110 2.93 0.60 9.01
C ALA A 110 4.15 0.92 8.14
N ALA A 111 4.01 0.68 6.84
CA ALA A 111 4.95 1.10 5.83
C ALA A 111 4.21 1.83 4.70
N HIS A 112 4.78 2.92 4.23
CA HIS A 112 4.28 3.74 3.13
C HIS A 112 5.40 3.93 2.12
N ILE A 113 5.19 3.46 0.89
CA ILE A 113 6.18 3.48 -0.17
C ILE A 113 5.55 4.10 -1.41
N CYS A 114 6.21 5.11 -1.97
CA CYS A 114 5.71 5.84 -3.13
C CYS A 114 6.74 5.90 -4.24
N TRP A 115 6.23 5.93 -5.48
CA TRP A 115 6.97 6.32 -6.67
C TRP A 115 6.14 7.34 -7.45
N ASP A 116 6.73 8.52 -7.70
CA ASP A 116 6.12 9.59 -8.49
C ASP A 116 6.14 9.28 -10.00
#